data_AF-A0A9E6SFN5-F1
#
_entry.id   AF-A0A9E6SFN5-F1
#
_cell.length_a   1.000
_cell.length_b   1.000
_cell.length_c   1.000
_cell.angle_alpha   90.00
_cell.angle_beta   90.00
_cell.angle_gamma   90.00
#
_symmetry.space_group_name_H-M   'P 1'
#
loop_
_entity.id
_entity.type
_entity.pdbx_description
1 polymer ?
#
loop_
_entity_poly.entity_id
_entity_poly.type
_entity_poly.pdbx_seq_one_letter_code
_entity_poly.pdbx_strand_id
1 'polypeptide(L)' 'MDLKITLTPTAQRLVTAREFTFSTNAEPGMSMPQVGDVMRVTLDEPPVFFKVIQRAYDFTTSPITVTLVLGAPD' A
#
# COMPACT_ATOMS: atom_id res chain seq x y z
N MET A 1 -13.44 6.86 3.79
CA MET A 1 -12.78 6.21 2.64
C MET A 1 -11.83 5.21 3.24
N ASP A 2 -11.93 3.95 2.83
CA ASP A 2 -11.12 2.89 3.40
C ASP A 2 -9.99 2.55 2.44
N LEU A 3 -8.76 2.50 2.94
CA LEU A 3 -7.59 2.13 2.16
C LEU A 3 -7.27 0.65 2.41
N LYS A 4 -7.43 -0.16 1.36
CA LYS A 4 -7.02 -1.56 1.36
C LYS A 4 -5.70 -1.69 0.61
N ILE A 5 -4.73 -2.35 1.23
CA ILE A 5 -3.44 -2.61 0.60
C ILE A 5 -3.27 -4.09 0.38
N THR A 6 -2.91 -4.46 -0.84
CA THR A 6 -2.67 -5.84 -1.27
C THR A 6 -1.24 -5.96 -1.75
N LEU A 7 -0.48 -6.88 -1.19
CA LEU A 7 0.87 -7.17 -1.67
C LEU A 7 0.82 -8.25 -2.75
N THR A 8 1.64 -8.10 -3.78
CA THR A 8 1.94 -9.19 -4.72
C THR A 8 2.62 -10.38 -4.00
N PRO A 9 2.58 -11.60 -4.55
CA PRO A 9 3.27 -12.75 -3.96
C PRO A 9 4.77 -12.49 -3.72
N THR A 10 5.45 -11.77 -4.61
CA THR A 10 6.85 -11.38 -4.45
C THR A 10 7.03 -10.40 -3.30
N ALA A 11 6.19 -9.36 -3.21
CA ALA A 11 6.21 -8.41 -2.10
C ALA A 11 5.89 -9.07 -0.76
N GLN A 12 4.95 -10.03 -0.73
CA GLN A 12 4.61 -10.80 0.47
C GLN A 12 5.81 -11.59 1.00
N ARG A 13 6.69 -12.12 0.13
CA ARG A 13 7.91 -12.83 0.56
C ARG A 13 8.95 -11.91 1.18
N LEU A 14 8.96 -10.63 0.82
CA LEU A 14 9.87 -9.63 1.39
C LEU A 14 9.41 -9.16 2.76
N VAL A 15 8.18 -9.47 3.15
CA VAL A 15 7.64 -9.10 4.45
C VAL A 15 7.54 -10.33 5.34
N THR A 16 8.36 -10.36 6.36
CA THR A 16 8.40 -11.43 7.36
C THR A 16 7.20 -11.37 8.33
N ALA A 17 6.55 -10.22 8.47
CA ALA A 17 5.44 -9.99 9.39
C ALA A 17 4.08 -10.39 8.78
N ARG A 18 3.25 -11.09 9.58
CA ARG A 18 1.90 -11.55 9.18
C ARG A 18 0.83 -10.47 9.31
N GLU A 19 1.11 -9.38 10.01
CA GLU A 19 0.16 -8.29 10.26
C GLU A 19 0.75 -6.96 9.77
N PHE A 20 -0.03 -6.27 8.93
CA PHE A 20 0.35 -5.02 8.31
C PHE A 20 -0.46 -3.89 8.92
N THR A 21 0.17 -3.07 9.75
CA THR A 21 -0.44 -1.81 10.20
C THR A 21 0.03 -0.70 9.28
N PHE A 22 -0.75 -0.40 8.26
CA PHE A 22 -0.48 0.76 7.40
C PHE A 22 -0.89 2.03 8.14
N SER A 23 0.07 2.65 8.82
CA SER A 23 -0.07 4.03 9.27
C SER A 23 0.16 4.93 8.07
N THR A 24 -0.92 5.33 7.40
CA THR A 24 -0.89 6.55 6.61
C THR A 24 -0.97 7.71 7.60
N ASN A 25 0.16 8.21 8.09
CA ASN A 25 0.26 9.57 8.63
C ASN A 25 0.09 10.59 7.47
N ALA A 26 -0.97 10.43 6.69
CA ALA A 26 -1.30 11.29 5.58
C ALA A 26 -1.96 12.54 6.17
N GLU A 27 -1.16 13.58 6.33
CA GLU A 27 -1.67 14.91 6.67
C GLU A 27 -2.75 15.34 5.65
N PRO A 28 -3.77 16.10 6.09
CA PRO A 28 -4.77 16.64 5.18
C PRO A 28 -4.09 17.42 4.03
N GLY A 29 -4.31 16.97 2.79
CA GLY A 29 -3.70 17.56 1.59
C GLY A 29 -2.62 16.69 0.91
N MET A 30 -2.22 15.56 1.52
CA MET A 30 -1.38 14.57 0.85
C MET A 30 -2.14 13.92 -0.33
N SER A 31 -1.50 13.87 -1.49
CA SER A 31 -2.02 13.18 -2.66
C SER A 31 -2.02 11.67 -2.44
N MET A 32 -3.09 11.00 -2.87
CA MET A 32 -3.16 9.53 -2.84
C MET A 32 -2.03 8.95 -3.71
N PRO A 33 -1.33 7.88 -3.27
CA PRO A 33 -0.31 7.22 -4.07
C PRO A 33 -0.81 6.86 -5.47
N GLN A 34 -0.01 7.17 -6.48
CA GLN A 34 -0.22 6.87 -7.89
C GLN A 34 0.49 5.59 -8.29
N VAL A 35 0.05 4.98 -9.38
CA VAL A 35 0.78 3.85 -9.99
C VAL A 35 2.17 4.34 -10.41
N GLY A 36 3.20 3.61 -9.99
CA GLY A 36 4.61 3.98 -10.18
C GLY A 36 5.26 4.59 -8.95
N ASP A 37 4.49 5.10 -8.00
CA ASP A 37 5.03 5.67 -6.76
C ASP A 37 5.69 4.56 -5.92
N VAL A 38 6.78 4.93 -5.23
CA VAL A 38 7.46 4.06 -4.28
C VAL A 38 6.97 4.39 -2.88
N MET A 39 6.34 3.42 -2.24
CA MET A 39 5.91 3.48 -0.85
C MET A 39 6.94 2.83 0.05
N ARG A 40 7.40 3.58 1.06
CA ARG A 40 8.17 3.04 2.17
C ARG A 40 7.21 2.40 3.16
N VAL A 41 7.36 1.10 3.40
CA VAL A 41 6.58 0.38 4.42
C VAL A 41 7.55 -0.03 5.53
N THR A 42 7.36 0.58 6.70
CA THR A 42 8.14 0.28 7.91
C THR A 42 7.44 -0.86 8.63
N LEU A 43 7.86 -2.09 8.34
CA LEU A 43 7.29 -3.29 8.97
C LEU A 43 8.11 -3.75 10.16
N ASP A 44 9.42 -3.80 9.98
CA ASP A 44 10.44 -3.99 11.01
C ASP A 44 11.76 -3.53 10.35
N GLU A 45 12.76 -3.07 11.12
CA GLU A 45 14.04 -2.69 10.51
C GLU A 45 14.68 -3.90 9.80
N PRO A 46 15.15 -3.79 8.53
CA PRO A 46 15.24 -2.59 7.69
C PRO A 46 13.95 -2.26 6.88
N PRO A 47 13.69 -0.97 6.58
CA PRO A 47 12.49 -0.55 5.86
C PRO A 47 12.42 -1.17 4.46
N VAL A 48 11.25 -1.69 4.10
CA VAL A 48 11.01 -2.27 2.77
C VAL A 48 10.31 -1.23 1.90
N PHE A 49 10.81 -1.05 0.70
CA PHE A 49 10.20 -0.18 -0.30
C PHE A 49 9.38 -1.05 -1.25
N PHE A 50 8.15 -0.63 -1.54
CA PHE A 50 7.31 -1.28 -2.54
C PHE A 50 6.83 -0.27 -3.57
N LYS A 51 6.67 -0.72 -4.81
CA LYS A 51 6.13 0.09 -5.90
C LYS A 51 4.63 -0.12 -6.00
N VAL A 52 3.86 0.96 -6.13
CA VAL A 52 2.43 0.84 -6.45
C VAL A 52 2.31 0.36 -7.89
N ILE A 53 1.82 -0.86 -8.08
CA ILE A 53 1.66 -1.45 -9.41
C ILE A 53 0.23 -1.30 -9.93
N GLN A 54 -0.75 -1.16 -9.03
CA GLN A 54 -2.14 -0.95 -9.41
C GLN A 54 -2.88 -0.15 -8.34
N ARG A 55 -3.83 0.65 -8.79
CA ARG A 55 -4.82 1.31 -7.94
C ARG A 55 -6.21 1.07 -8.49
N ALA A 56 -7.13 0.63 -7.64
CA ALA A 56 -8.52 0.43 -7.98
C ALA A 56 -9.41 1.17 -6.99
N TYR A 57 -10.46 1.81 -7.51
CA TYR A 57 -11.50 2.43 -6.71
C TYR A 57 -12.74 1.56 -6.77
N ASP A 58 -13.27 1.21 -5.60
CA ASP A 58 -14.59 0.62 -5.47
C ASP A 58 -15.56 1.69 -4.93
N PHE A 59 -16.41 2.17 -5.84
CA PHE A 59 -17.46 3.14 -5.56
C PHE A 59 -18.79 2.47 -5.18
N THR A 60 -18.85 1.13 -5.18
CA THR A 60 -20.07 0.38 -4.85
C THR A 60 -20.27 0.22 -3.34
N THR A 61 -19.21 0.46 -2.55
CA THR A 61 -19.23 0.42 -1.08
C THR A 61 -19.23 1.82 -0.46
N SER A 62 -19.86 1.95 0.71
CA SER A 62 -19.81 3.16 1.54
C SER A 62 -19.25 2.78 2.92
N PRO A 63 -18.05 3.27 3.29
CA PRO A 63 -17.24 4.25 2.56
C PRO A 63 -16.57 3.70 1.29
N ILE A 64 -16.28 4.60 0.32
CA ILE A 64 -15.50 4.27 -0.90
C ILE A 64 -14.21 3.56 -0.49
N THR A 65 -13.95 2.41 -1.11
CA THR A 65 -12.75 1.62 -0.85
C THR A 65 -11.72 1.85 -1.95
N VAL A 66 -10.48 2.15 -1.57
CA VAL A 66 -9.34 2.25 -2.49
C VAL A 66 -8.44 1.06 -2.27
N THR A 67 -8.22 0.26 -3.31
CA THR A 67 -7.27 -0.86 -3.26
C THR A 67 -5.97 -0.47 -3.94
N LEU A 68 -4.87 -0.47 -3.19
CA LEU A 68 -3.51 -0.35 -3.72
C LEU A 68 -2.86 -1.73 -3.79
N VAL A 69 -2.35 -2.10 -4.96
CA VAL A 69 -1.52 -3.29 -5.11
C VAL A 69 -0.06 -2.87 -5.13
N LEU A 70 0.73 -3.46 -4.24
CA LEU A 70 2.15 -3.15 -4.09
C LEU A 70 3.03 -4.31 -4.57
N GLY A 71 4.00 -3.97 -5.43
CA GLY A 71 5.03 -4.86 -5.97
C GLY A 71 6.38 -4.65 -5.29
N ALA A 72 7.23 -5.69 -5.32
CA ALA A 72 8.65 -5.52 -5.01
C ALA A 72 9.28 -4.52 -6.01
N PRO A 73 10.28 -3.74 -5.59
CA PRO A 73 11.09 -2.95 -6.52
C PRO A 73 11.85 -3.91 -7.44
N ASP A 74 11.96 -3.56 -8.72
CA ASP A 74 12.81 -4.27 -9.68
C ASP A 74 14.29 -4.26 -9.24
#